data_AF-A0A934BJF3-F1
#
_entry.id   AF-A0A934BJF3-F1
#
_cell.length_a   1.000
_cell.length_b   1.000
_cell.length_c   1.000
_cell.angle_alpha   90.00
_cell.angle_beta   90.00
_cell.angle_gamma   90.00
#
_symmetry.space_group_name_H-M   'P 1'
#
loop_
_entity.id
_entity.type
_entity.pdbx_description
1 polymer ?
#
loop_
_entity_poly.entity_id
_entity_poly.type
_entity_poly.pdbx_seq_one_letter_code
_entity_poly.pdbx_strand_id
1 'polypeptide(L)'
;MKKFFKSGNPYIWLTAGTLTVCLLMIGGLIVLIMINGLGVFWPHRIAKMSLQDGAVVLGEIAKRESIPHQKDSYRTKLKVGNRDVYGMDFRWVDNANIVSCEYPTESLVFERREWGNMYGFLKGLKQGDDIKPVDLKEMTALLGTSRALFKKIRHIEKKEIVALLADGTEKAMPVLQIIR
;
A
#
# COMPACT_ATOMS: atom_id res chain seq x y z
N MET A 1 -55.00 -14.78 -28.51
CA MET A 1 -53.53 -14.89 -28.63
C MET A 1 -52.89 -13.92 -29.64
N LYS A 2 -53.41 -13.74 -30.87
CA LYS A 2 -52.80 -12.84 -31.88
C LYS A 2 -52.74 -11.33 -31.53
N LYS A 3 -53.63 -10.82 -30.66
CA LYS A 3 -53.62 -9.41 -30.21
C LYS A 3 -52.44 -9.08 -29.27
N PHE A 4 -52.00 -10.04 -28.46
CA PHE A 4 -50.91 -9.82 -27.49
C PHE A 4 -49.57 -9.59 -28.19
N PHE A 5 -49.27 -10.40 -29.22
CA PHE A 5 -48.06 -10.24 -30.04
C PHE A 5 -48.06 -8.99 -30.94
N LYS A 6 -49.23 -8.49 -31.34
CA LYS A 6 -49.35 -7.25 -32.11
C LYS A 6 -49.33 -5.97 -31.27
N SER A 7 -49.45 -6.08 -29.94
CA SER A 7 -49.56 -4.93 -29.03
C SER A 7 -48.22 -4.31 -28.63
N GLY A 8 -47.08 -4.85 -29.07
CA GLY A 8 -45.75 -4.36 -28.67
C GLY A 8 -45.32 -4.76 -27.24
N ASN A 9 -46.28 -5.07 -26.36
CA ASN A 9 -46.06 -5.46 -24.97
C ASN A 9 -45.02 -6.58 -24.75
N PRO A 10 -44.94 -7.64 -25.58
CA PRO A 10 -43.91 -8.67 -25.41
C PRO A 10 -42.48 -8.14 -25.55
N TYR A 11 -42.25 -7.16 -26.44
CA TYR A 11 -40.94 -6.55 -26.63
C TYR A 11 -40.55 -5.64 -25.45
N ILE A 12 -41.53 -5.01 -24.79
CA ILE A 12 -41.32 -4.23 -23.57
C ILE A 12 -40.89 -5.15 -22.42
N TRP A 13 -41.57 -6.28 -22.25
CA TRP A 13 -41.19 -7.28 -21.24
C TRP A 13 -39.82 -7.90 -21.51
N LEU A 14 -39.48 -8.13 -22.78
CA LEU A 14 -38.18 -8.67 -23.17
C LEU A 14 -37.04 -7.66 -22.89
N THR A 15 -37.24 -6.38 -23.22
CA THR A 15 -36.24 -5.34 -22.93
C THR A 15 -36.08 -5.08 -21.43
N ALA A 16 -37.19 -5.06 -20.67
CA ALA A 16 -37.14 -4.98 -19.21
C ALA A 16 -36.43 -6.20 -18.60
N GLY A 17 -36.74 -7.42 -19.07
CA GLY A 17 -36.10 -8.65 -18.61
C GLY A 17 -34.60 -8.65 -18.89
N THR A 18 -34.18 -8.29 -20.10
CA THR A 18 -32.76 -8.15 -20.45
C THR A 18 -32.08 -7.10 -19.59
N LEU A 19 -32.71 -5.94 -19.36
CA LEU A 19 -32.16 -4.89 -18.50
C LEU A 19 -31.97 -5.39 -17.05
N THR A 20 -32.95 -6.10 -16.49
CA THR A 20 -32.84 -6.71 -15.15
C THR A 20 -31.69 -7.71 -15.08
N VAL A 21 -31.54 -8.58 -16.08
CA VAL A 21 -30.41 -9.54 -16.14
C VAL A 21 -29.08 -8.81 -16.24
N CYS A 22 -28.97 -7.78 -17.07
CA CYS A 22 -27.75 -6.95 -17.15
C CYS A 22 -27.41 -6.30 -15.82
N LEU A 23 -28.39 -5.72 -15.11
CA LEU A 23 -28.19 -5.11 -13.80
C LEU A 23 -27.78 -6.16 -12.75
N LEU A 24 -28.36 -7.35 -12.78
CA LEU A 24 -27.98 -8.46 -11.90
C LEU A 24 -26.55 -8.92 -12.17
N MET A 25 -26.13 -9.03 -13.43
CA MET A 25 -24.75 -9.40 -13.78
C MET A 25 -23.75 -8.33 -13.30
N ILE A 26 -24.05 -7.05 -13.51
CA ILE A 26 -23.20 -5.95 -13.03
C ILE A 26 -23.13 -5.96 -11.50
N GLY A 27 -24.26 -6.10 -10.81
CA GLY A 27 -24.31 -6.19 -9.36
C GLY A 27 -23.51 -7.38 -8.83
N GLY A 28 -23.67 -8.55 -9.45
CA GLY A 28 -22.91 -9.75 -9.11
C GLY A 28 -21.40 -9.57 -9.31
N LEU A 29 -20.99 -8.91 -10.40
CA LEU A 29 -19.58 -8.60 -10.64
C LEU A 29 -19.02 -7.64 -9.59
N ILE A 30 -19.76 -6.59 -9.22
CA ILE A 30 -19.35 -5.65 -8.16
C ILE A 30 -19.17 -6.40 -6.83
N VAL A 31 -20.11 -7.26 -6.45
CA VAL A 31 -20.02 -8.06 -5.22
C VAL A 31 -18.80 -8.99 -5.27
N LEU A 32 -18.56 -9.66 -6.41
CA LEU A 32 -17.40 -10.52 -6.58
C LEU A 32 -16.09 -9.74 -6.41
N ILE A 33 -15.99 -8.55 -6.99
CA ILE A 33 -14.83 -7.67 -6.85
C ILE A 33 -14.68 -7.23 -5.40
N MET A 34 -15.76 -6.86 -4.71
CA MET A 34 -15.71 -6.48 -3.30
C MET A 34 -15.17 -7.62 -2.43
N ILE A 35 -15.71 -8.83 -2.54
CA ILE A 35 -15.28 -9.97 -1.72
C ILE A 35 -13.80 -10.29 -1.94
N ASN A 36 -13.33 -10.25 -3.19
CA ASN A 36 -11.93 -10.54 -3.51
C ASN A 36 -10.98 -9.38 -3.21
N GLY A 37 -11.44 -8.14 -3.31
CA GLY A 37 -10.62 -6.93 -3.17
C GLY A 37 -10.50 -6.42 -1.74
N LEU A 38 -11.55 -6.53 -0.91
CA LEU A 38 -11.56 -5.96 0.45
C LEU A 38 -10.45 -6.54 1.34
N GLY A 39 -10.10 -7.81 1.17
CA GLY A 39 -9.04 -8.46 1.94
C GLY A 39 -7.64 -7.88 1.68
N VAL A 40 -7.40 -7.30 0.50
CA VAL A 40 -6.10 -6.70 0.12
C VAL A 40 -5.83 -5.41 0.89
N PHE A 41 -6.88 -4.68 1.26
CA PHE A 41 -6.76 -3.41 1.98
C PHE A 41 -6.53 -3.58 3.48
N TRP A 42 -6.70 -4.78 4.03
CA TRP A 42 -6.58 -4.99 5.46
C TRP A 42 -5.14 -5.36 5.85
N PRO A 43 -4.54 -4.66 6.85
CA PRO A 43 -3.19 -4.96 7.30
C PRO A 43 -3.14 -6.38 7.87
N HIS A 44 -2.19 -7.17 7.36
CA HIS A 44 -1.97 -8.52 7.84
C HIS A 44 -1.18 -8.50 9.16
N ARG A 45 -1.31 -9.56 9.96
CA ARG A 45 -0.59 -9.65 11.23
C ARG A 45 0.92 -9.69 10.96
N ILE A 46 1.67 -8.92 11.73
CA ILE A 46 3.12 -8.91 11.67
C ILE A 46 3.65 -10.12 12.44
N ALA A 47 4.43 -10.96 11.75
CA ALA A 47 5.13 -12.08 12.35
C ALA A 47 6.55 -11.65 12.75
N LYS A 48 6.93 -11.99 13.98
CA LYS A 48 8.30 -11.94 14.49
C LYS A 48 8.86 -13.36 14.44
N MET A 49 9.81 -13.59 13.53
CA MET A 49 10.47 -14.88 13.35
C MET A 49 11.87 -14.82 13.95
N SER A 50 12.20 -15.76 14.83
CA SER A 50 13.57 -15.96 15.30
C SER A 50 14.19 -17.11 14.51
N LEU A 51 15.33 -16.88 13.88
CA LEU A 51 16.02 -17.87 13.05
C LEU A 51 17.12 -18.58 13.85
N GLN A 52 17.55 -19.74 13.36
CA GLN A 52 18.63 -20.53 13.98
C GLN A 52 19.98 -19.80 14.03
N ASP A 53 20.22 -18.87 13.12
CA ASP A 53 21.42 -18.01 13.09
C ASP A 53 21.37 -16.88 14.15
N GLY A 54 20.32 -16.81 14.95
CA GLY A 54 20.09 -15.75 15.94
C GLY A 54 19.48 -14.48 15.35
N ALA A 55 19.25 -14.41 14.04
CA ALA A 55 18.61 -13.26 13.42
C ALA A 55 17.12 -13.21 13.79
N VAL A 56 16.64 -12.02 14.12
CA VAL A 56 15.21 -11.77 14.33
C VAL A 56 14.68 -10.98 13.15
N VAL A 57 13.65 -11.51 12.49
CA VAL A 57 13.04 -10.89 11.32
C VAL A 57 11.59 -10.56 11.62
N LEU A 58 11.19 -9.32 11.33
CA LEU A 58 9.84 -8.82 11.51
C LEU A 58 9.22 -8.55 10.14
N GLY A 59 8.02 -9.06 9.88
CA GLY A 59 7.33 -8.80 8.62
C GLY A 59 6.00 -9.52 8.47
N GLU A 60 5.33 -9.27 7.35
CA GLU A 60 4.04 -9.90 7.03
C GLU A 60 4.26 -11.17 6.21
N ILE A 61 3.56 -12.25 6.54
CA ILE A 61 3.64 -13.51 5.77
C ILE A 61 2.90 -13.32 4.44
N ALA A 62 3.65 -13.25 3.34
CA ALA A 62 3.09 -13.01 2.01
C ALA A 62 2.72 -14.31 1.28
N LYS A 63 3.55 -15.35 1.40
CA LYS A 63 3.32 -16.65 0.74
C LYS A 63 4.04 -17.76 1.49
N ARG A 64 3.46 -18.97 1.49
CA ARG A 64 4.17 -20.21 1.84
C ARG A 64 4.18 -21.13 0.64
N GLU A 65 5.32 -21.76 0.37
CA GLU A 65 5.51 -22.60 -0.81
C GLU A 65 6.33 -23.83 -0.46
N SER A 66 5.99 -24.98 -1.05
CA SER A 66 6.79 -26.20 -0.93
C SER A 66 8.09 -26.06 -1.71
N ILE A 67 9.19 -26.54 -1.16
CA ILE A 67 10.47 -26.56 -1.86
C ILE A 67 10.45 -27.74 -2.87
N PRO A 68 10.68 -27.50 -4.17
CA PRO A 68 10.76 -28.58 -5.14
C PRO A 68 11.86 -29.59 -4.77
N HIS A 69 11.59 -30.87 -4.99
CA HIS A 69 12.55 -31.97 -4.75
C HIS A 69 12.96 -32.21 -3.29
N GLN A 70 12.28 -31.60 -2.32
CA GLN A 70 12.52 -31.85 -0.90
C GLN A 70 11.19 -32.14 -0.19
N LYS A 71 11.05 -33.36 0.34
CA LYS A 71 9.80 -33.84 0.94
C LYS A 71 9.56 -33.11 2.27
N ASP A 72 8.33 -32.63 2.46
CA ASP A 72 7.88 -31.92 3.67
C ASP A 72 8.66 -30.64 4.00
N SER A 73 9.35 -30.05 3.01
CA SER A 73 10.08 -28.79 3.15
C SER A 73 9.29 -27.61 2.59
N TYR A 74 9.22 -26.55 3.38
CA TYR A 74 8.50 -25.32 3.03
C TYR A 74 9.40 -24.10 3.17
N ARG A 75 9.18 -23.12 2.29
CA ARG A 75 9.75 -21.78 2.39
C ARG A 75 8.64 -20.76 2.56
N THR A 76 8.84 -19.82 3.47
CA THR A 76 7.93 -18.70 3.72
C THR A 76 8.51 -17.42 3.13
N LYS A 77 7.75 -16.76 2.25
CA LYS A 77 8.04 -15.41 1.77
C LYS A 77 7.51 -14.42 2.78
N LEU A 78 8.42 -13.71 3.43
CA LEU A 78 8.10 -12.63 4.35
C LEU A 78 8.25 -11.31 3.62
N LYS A 79 7.25 -10.43 3.72
CA LYS A 79 7.36 -9.02 3.33
C LYS A 79 8.07 -8.30 4.47
N VAL A 80 9.38 -8.17 4.32
CA VAL A 80 10.24 -7.41 5.25
C VAL A 80 10.16 -5.94 4.85
N GLY A 81 9.80 -5.08 5.79
CA GLY A 81 9.77 -3.64 5.57
C GLY A 81 11.17 -3.05 5.62
N ASN A 82 11.26 -1.73 5.83
CA ASN A 82 12.54 -1.05 6.09
C ASN A 82 13.53 -1.23 4.93
N ARG A 83 13.06 -1.00 3.70
CA ARG A 83 13.86 -1.11 2.48
C ARG A 83 15.11 -0.23 2.48
N ASP A 84 15.10 0.86 3.22
CA ASP A 84 16.27 1.72 3.45
C ASP A 84 17.38 1.05 4.27
N VAL A 85 17.02 0.11 5.14
CA VAL A 85 17.99 -0.65 5.96
C VAL A 85 18.43 -1.93 5.24
N TYR A 86 17.48 -2.68 4.67
CA TYR A 86 17.75 -4.01 4.13
C TYR A 86 17.88 -4.06 2.60
N GLY A 87 17.54 -2.99 1.89
CA GLY A 87 17.57 -2.92 0.42
C GLY A 87 16.47 -3.72 -0.29
N MET A 88 15.68 -4.53 0.42
CA MET A 88 14.71 -5.47 -0.15
C MET A 88 13.39 -5.46 0.63
N ASP A 89 12.26 -5.55 -0.09
CA ASP A 89 10.90 -5.60 0.49
C ASP A 89 10.43 -7.03 0.83
N PHE A 90 11.15 -8.06 0.35
CA PHE A 90 10.79 -9.45 0.56
C PHE A 90 12.02 -10.31 0.84
N ARG A 91 11.86 -11.23 1.79
CA ARG A 91 12.88 -12.22 2.16
C ARG A 91 12.22 -13.60 2.20
N TRP A 92 12.87 -14.57 1.54
CA TRP A 92 12.50 -15.97 1.71
C TRP A 92 13.22 -16.53 2.93
N VAL A 93 12.49 -17.26 3.76
CA VAL A 93 13.02 -17.96 4.93
C VAL A 93 12.57 -19.41 4.84
N ASP A 94 13.53 -20.33 4.86
CA ASP A 94 13.21 -21.76 4.93
C ASP A 94 12.61 -22.07 6.30
N ASN A 95 11.50 -22.78 6.32
CA ASN A 95 10.79 -23.07 7.57
C ASN A 95 11.63 -23.91 8.53
N ALA A 96 12.55 -24.73 8.01
CA ALA A 96 13.51 -25.47 8.82
C ALA A 96 14.41 -24.56 9.67
N ASN A 97 14.68 -23.33 9.22
CA ASN A 97 15.53 -22.37 9.93
C ASN A 97 14.76 -21.52 10.93
N ILE A 98 13.42 -21.64 11.01
CA ILE A 98 12.58 -20.87 11.93
C ILE A 98 12.53 -21.58 13.28
N VAL A 99 13.08 -20.94 14.32
CA VAL A 99 13.05 -21.45 15.71
C VAL A 99 11.72 -21.10 16.37
N SER A 100 11.25 -19.86 16.20
CA SER A 100 9.97 -19.41 16.75
C SER A 100 9.30 -18.40 15.82
N CYS A 101 7.96 -18.37 15.85
CA CYS A 101 7.13 -17.41 15.12
C CYS A 101 6.05 -16.86 16.06
N GLU A 102 6.13 -15.57 16.37
CA GLU A 102 5.21 -14.88 17.28
C GLU A 102 4.49 -13.74 16.56
N TYR A 103 3.30 -13.39 17.04
CA TYR A 103 2.50 -12.26 16.53
C TYR A 103 2.34 -11.21 17.63
N PRO A 104 3.35 -10.35 17.86
CA PRO A 104 3.31 -9.38 18.95
C PRO A 104 2.24 -8.32 18.72
N THR A 105 1.37 -8.10 19.71
CA THR A 105 0.27 -7.11 19.65
C THR A 105 0.76 -5.66 19.67
N GLU A 106 1.98 -5.42 20.15
CA GLU A 106 2.61 -4.09 20.21
C GLU A 106 3.34 -3.70 18.91
N SER A 107 3.37 -4.60 17.93
CA SER A 107 3.99 -4.30 16.64
C SER A 107 3.15 -3.34 15.82
N LEU A 108 3.83 -2.42 15.13
CA LEU A 108 3.20 -1.37 14.34
C LEU A 108 3.72 -1.39 12.90
N VAL A 109 2.81 -1.09 11.98
CA VAL A 109 3.13 -0.79 10.58
C VAL A 109 3.13 0.73 10.41
N PHE A 110 4.26 1.28 9.97
CA PHE A 110 4.36 2.66 9.53
C PHE A 110 4.48 2.69 8.00
N GLU A 111 3.46 3.19 7.33
CA GLU A 111 3.55 3.47 5.90
C GLU A 111 4.33 4.76 5.70
N ARG A 112 5.48 4.67 5.04
CA ARG A 112 6.32 5.82 4.70
C ARG A 112 6.02 6.26 3.28
N ARG A 113 6.20 7.56 3.04
CA ARG A 113 6.02 8.17 1.69
C ARG A 113 7.06 7.67 0.69
N GLU A 114 8.22 7.29 1.19
CA GLU A 114 9.32 6.72 0.44
C GLU A 114 9.67 5.38 1.07
N TRP A 115 10.07 4.40 0.24
CA TRP A 115 10.56 3.10 0.69
C TRP A 115 9.50 2.21 1.38
N GLY A 116 8.21 2.55 1.26
CA GLY A 116 7.09 1.67 1.60
C GLY A 116 6.89 1.45 3.11
N ASN A 117 6.52 0.23 3.48
CA ASN A 117 6.19 -0.13 4.86
C ASN A 117 7.45 -0.23 5.73
N MET A 118 7.34 0.24 6.97
CA MET A 118 8.29 0.02 8.04
C MET A 118 7.60 -0.75 9.17
N TYR A 119 8.22 -1.82 9.63
CA TYR A 119 7.71 -2.62 10.75
C TYR A 119 8.60 -2.43 11.97
N GLY A 120 7.99 -2.30 13.14
CA GLY A 120 8.74 -2.17 14.37
C GLY A 120 7.87 -1.96 15.60
N PHE A 121 8.53 -1.58 16.69
CA PHE A 121 7.92 -1.26 17.97
C PHE A 121 8.09 0.23 18.24
N LEU A 122 7.02 0.90 18.70
CA LEU A 122 7.10 2.30 19.08
C LEU A 122 7.81 2.42 20.42
N LYS A 123 9.01 3.01 20.41
CA LYS A 123 9.75 3.34 21.63
C LYS A 123 9.37 4.73 22.18
N GLY A 124 9.00 5.66 21.31
CA GLY A 124 8.71 7.05 21.63
C GLY A 124 9.10 7.99 20.50
N LEU A 125 8.92 9.28 20.72
CA LEU A 125 9.34 10.34 19.80
C LEU A 125 10.70 10.87 20.20
N LYS A 126 11.63 10.88 19.23
CA LYS A 126 12.93 11.51 19.40
C LYS A 126 12.80 13.03 19.21
N GLN A 127 13.11 13.80 20.24
CA GLN A 127 13.23 15.27 20.19
C GLN A 127 14.65 15.65 20.61
N GLY A 128 15.48 16.08 19.65
CA GLY A 128 16.92 16.24 19.90
C GLY A 128 17.55 14.87 20.18
N ASP A 129 18.23 14.73 21.31
CA ASP A 129 18.82 13.45 21.75
C ASP A 129 17.92 12.64 22.69
N ASP A 130 16.81 13.20 23.15
CA ASP A 130 15.93 12.54 24.11
C ASP A 130 14.77 11.78 23.43
N ILE A 131 14.37 10.65 24.01
CA ILE A 131 13.27 9.81 23.53
C ILE A 131 12.14 9.89 24.54
N LYS A 132 11.09 10.64 24.21
CA LYS A 132 9.91 10.78 25.07
C LYS A 132 8.84 9.75 24.67
N PRO A 133 8.21 9.05 25.62
CA PRO A 133 7.05 8.22 25.32
C PRO A 133 5.95 9.10 24.72
N VAL A 134 5.22 8.57 23.74
CA VAL A 134 4.17 9.30 23.01
C VAL A 134 2.90 8.48 23.00
N ASP A 135 1.79 9.16 23.30
CA ASP A 135 0.45 8.59 23.20
C ASP A 135 -0.11 8.67 21.77
N LEU A 136 -1.07 7.80 21.46
CA LEU A 136 -1.76 7.75 20.17
C LEU A 136 -2.40 9.11 19.80
N LYS A 137 -2.94 9.84 20.77
CA LYS A 137 -3.53 11.18 20.52
C LYS A 137 -2.48 12.20 20.10
N GLU A 138 -1.33 12.22 20.74
CA GLU A 138 -0.23 13.11 20.38
C GLU A 138 0.35 12.76 19.01
N MET A 139 0.44 11.45 18.69
CA MET A 139 0.91 10.97 17.39
C MET A 139 0.00 11.45 16.25
N THR A 140 -1.33 11.40 16.42
CA THR A 140 -2.26 11.88 15.37
C THR A 140 -2.13 13.39 15.13
N ALA A 141 -1.93 14.19 16.17
CA ALA A 141 -1.67 15.63 16.05
C ALA A 141 -0.35 15.90 15.29
N LEU A 142 0.72 15.18 15.64
CA LEU A 142 2.03 15.30 14.97
C LEU A 142 1.98 14.92 13.48
N LEU A 143 1.22 13.87 13.14
CA LEU A 143 0.99 13.47 11.75
C LEU A 143 0.28 14.55 10.94
N GLY A 144 -0.67 15.26 11.55
CA GLY A 144 -1.35 16.41 10.96
C GLY A 144 -0.37 17.54 10.59
N THR A 145 0.46 17.93 11.55
CA THR A 145 1.49 18.97 11.36
C THR A 145 2.51 18.56 10.30
N SER A 146 3.02 17.32 10.34
CA SER A 146 3.93 16.78 9.33
C SER A 146 3.32 16.82 7.92
N ARG A 147 2.03 16.48 7.79
CA ARG A 147 1.32 16.53 6.51
C ARG A 147 1.16 17.94 5.97
N ALA A 148 0.88 18.93 6.84
CA ALA A 148 0.79 20.33 6.45
C ALA A 148 2.14 20.88 5.95
N LEU A 149 3.22 20.61 6.70
CA LEU A 149 4.58 21.00 6.30
C LEU A 149 4.96 20.42 4.95
N PHE A 150 4.71 19.13 4.74
CA PHE A 150 5.01 18.50 3.45
C PHE A 150 4.21 19.11 2.29
N LYS A 151 2.92 19.44 2.48
CA LYS A 151 2.13 20.12 1.44
C LYS A 151 2.75 21.46 1.07
N LYS A 152 3.27 22.21 2.06
CA LYS A 152 3.97 23.47 1.83
C LYS A 152 5.25 23.26 1.03
N ILE A 153 6.09 22.29 1.40
CA ILE A 153 7.31 21.95 0.66
C ILE A 153 6.99 21.62 -0.81
N ARG A 154 6.01 20.73 -1.06
CA ARG A 154 5.58 20.37 -2.42
C ARG A 154 5.01 21.54 -3.22
N HIS A 155 4.35 22.48 -2.56
CA HIS A 155 3.84 23.68 -3.22
C HIS A 155 4.99 24.55 -3.72
N ILE A 156 5.97 24.82 -2.84
CA ILE A 156 7.18 25.59 -3.16
C ILE A 156 7.93 24.91 -4.32
N GLU A 157 8.18 23.60 -4.21
CA GLU A 157 8.89 22.82 -5.23
C GLU A 157 8.21 22.88 -6.60
N LYS A 158 6.90 22.63 -6.67
CA LYS A 158 6.20 22.48 -7.95
C LYS A 158 5.71 23.79 -8.56
N LYS A 159 5.41 24.80 -7.74
CA LYS A 159 4.79 26.04 -8.24
C LYS A 159 5.76 27.19 -8.25
N GLU A 160 6.49 27.41 -7.16
CA GLU A 160 7.34 28.60 -7.03
C GLU A 160 8.67 28.38 -7.76
N ILE A 161 9.37 27.28 -7.49
CA ILE A 161 10.68 27.00 -8.12
C ILE A 161 10.52 26.79 -9.63
N VAL A 162 9.52 26.02 -10.07
CA VAL A 162 9.27 25.79 -11.51
C VAL A 162 8.87 27.09 -12.23
N ALA A 163 8.04 27.94 -11.61
CA ALA A 163 7.68 29.22 -12.22
C ALA A 163 8.87 30.18 -12.32
N LEU A 164 9.75 30.20 -11.31
CA LEU A 164 10.99 30.99 -11.33
C LEU A 164 11.96 30.50 -12.42
N LEU A 165 12.08 29.18 -12.62
CA LEU A 165 12.89 28.62 -13.69
C LEU A 165 12.29 28.93 -15.08
N ALA A 166 10.97 28.87 -15.23
CA ALA A 166 10.29 29.21 -16.47
C ALA A 166 10.46 30.70 -16.84
N ASP A 167 10.26 31.63 -15.89
CA ASP A 167 10.48 33.07 -16.08
C ASP A 167 11.96 33.39 -16.37
N GLY A 168 12.90 32.66 -15.75
CA GLY A 168 14.32 32.76 -16.04
C GLY A 168 14.70 32.29 -17.45
N THR A 169 14.05 31.26 -17.98
CA THR A 169 14.28 30.78 -19.35
C THR A 169 13.73 31.71 -20.43
N GLU A 170 12.61 32.40 -20.17
CA GLU A 170 12.10 33.44 -21.08
C GLU A 170 13.02 34.66 -21.14
N LYS A 171 13.59 35.09 -20.01
CA LYS A 171 14.54 36.21 -19.97
C LYS A 171 15.93 35.86 -20.53
N ALA A 172 16.34 34.59 -20.50
CA ALA A 172 17.64 34.14 -21.01
C ALA A 172 17.65 33.88 -22.53
N MET A 173 16.51 33.56 -23.15
CA MET A 173 16.42 33.28 -24.59
C MET A 173 16.85 34.44 -25.52
N PRO A 174 16.45 35.71 -25.30
CA PRO A 174 16.91 36.81 -26.18
C PRO A 174 18.40 37.13 -26.01
N VAL A 175 19.02 36.77 -24.88
CA VAL A 175 20.47 36.99 -24.66
C VAL A 175 21.31 35.98 -25.44
N LEU A 176 20.83 34.74 -25.60
CA LEU A 176 21.53 33.71 -26.37
C LEU A 176 21.47 33.92 -27.90
N GLN A 177 20.50 34.69 -28.42
CA GLN A 177 20.40 35.00 -29.85
C GLN A 177 21.34 36.12 -30.31
N ILE A 178 21.96 36.87 -29.38
CA ILE A 178 22.91 37.95 -29.69
C ILE A 178 24.37 37.41 -29.80
N ILE A 179 24.62 36.15 -29.43
CA ILE A 179 25.96 35.51 -29.43
C ILE A 179 26.07 34.45 -30.54
N ARG A 180 25.38 34.61 -31.67
CA ARG A 180 25.64 33.83 -32.90
C ARG A 180 26.07 34.70 -34.04
#